data_AF-A0A942HU45-F1
#
_entry.id   AF-A0A942HU45-F1
#
_cell.length_a   1.000
_cell.length_b   1.000
_cell.length_c   1.000
_cell.angle_alpha   90.00
_cell.angle_beta   90.00
_cell.angle_gamma   90.00
#
_symmetry.space_group_name_H-M   'P 1'
#
loop_
_entity.id
_entity.type
_entity.pdbx_description
1 polymer ?
#
loop_
_entity_poly.entity_id
_entity_poly.type
_entity_poly.pdbx_seq_one_letter_code
_entity_poly.pdbx_strand_id
1 'polypeptide(L)'
;MSAQNPAQYSSPVEYLKQLIGLGLWYSRPMPCFGGGVWILKPVEAGGNSIPGYTASGVAWVSFDEIEELPTQLPQPESDAAMLALFKDHLEDRWVVFGVDCAGGMGPADFIGLWTTLDEAIADINDFYFGDS
;
A
#
# COMPACT_ATOMS: atom_id res chain seq x y z
N MET A 1 2.62 -27.57 20.74
CA MET A 1 2.39 -26.18 20.31
C MET A 1 2.40 -26.21 18.79
N SER A 2 1.24 -26.18 18.15
CA SER A 2 1.18 -26.23 16.69
C SER A 2 1.66 -24.89 16.15
N ALA A 3 2.70 -24.91 15.32
CA ALA A 3 3.09 -23.75 14.54
C ALA A 3 1.87 -23.31 13.72
N GLN A 4 1.50 -22.03 13.83
CA GLN A 4 0.44 -21.45 13.02
C GLN A 4 0.84 -21.54 11.54
N ASN A 5 -0.11 -21.99 10.73
CA ASN A 5 0.04 -22.28 9.32
C ASN A 5 0.32 -20.96 8.56
N PRO A 6 1.44 -20.83 7.80
CA PRO A 6 1.76 -19.58 7.07
C PRO A 6 0.79 -19.25 5.93
N ALA A 7 -0.16 -20.14 5.62
CA ALA A 7 -1.18 -19.95 4.59
C ALA A 7 -2.32 -18.95 4.95
N GLN A 8 -2.29 -18.34 6.14
CA GLN A 8 -3.44 -17.56 6.65
C GLN A 8 -3.41 -16.07 6.28
N TYR A 9 -2.37 -15.61 5.57
CA TYR A 9 -2.20 -14.21 5.18
C TYR A 9 -2.03 -14.10 3.67
N SER A 10 -3.01 -14.61 2.91
CA SER A 10 -3.04 -14.37 1.46
C SER A 10 -3.44 -12.91 1.23
N SER A 11 -2.47 -12.01 1.16
CA SER A 11 -2.64 -10.84 0.30
C SER A 11 -2.98 -11.41 -1.08
N PRO A 12 -4.09 -10.99 -1.72
CA PRO A 12 -4.46 -11.62 -2.97
C PRO A 12 -3.49 -11.15 -4.05
N VAL A 13 -2.51 -12.01 -4.34
CA VAL A 13 -1.39 -11.88 -5.29
C VAL A 13 -1.78 -11.20 -6.60
N GLU A 14 -2.99 -11.47 -7.08
CA GLU A 14 -3.53 -10.91 -8.33
C GLU A 14 -3.71 -9.39 -8.28
N TYR A 15 -3.97 -8.81 -7.10
CA TYR A 15 -4.20 -7.38 -6.94
C TYR A 15 -2.91 -6.61 -6.64
N LEU A 16 -1.91 -7.28 -6.04
CA LEU A 16 -0.55 -6.74 -6.01
C LEU A 16 -0.03 -6.49 -7.43
N LYS A 17 -0.38 -7.36 -8.39
CA LYS A 17 -0.08 -7.12 -9.82
C LYS A 17 -0.78 -5.89 -10.39
N GLN A 18 -1.99 -5.57 -9.92
CA GLN A 18 -2.68 -4.34 -10.34
C GLN A 18 -1.92 -3.10 -9.85
N LEU A 19 -1.51 -3.08 -8.57
CA LEU A 19 -0.69 -1.99 -8.03
C LEU A 19 0.62 -1.81 -8.81
N ILE A 20 1.30 -2.91 -9.16
CA ILE A 20 2.50 -2.87 -10.02
C ILE A 20 2.16 -2.31 -11.41
N GLY A 21 1.03 -2.72 -11.99
CA GLY A 21 0.55 -2.21 -13.28
C GLY A 21 0.33 -0.69 -13.28
N LEU A 22 0.07 -0.10 -12.12
CA LEU A 22 -0.04 1.35 -11.92
C LEU A 22 1.32 2.03 -11.66
N GLY A 23 2.43 1.29 -11.68
CA GLY A 23 3.75 1.81 -11.31
C GLY A 23 3.92 2.06 -9.80
N LEU A 24 3.00 1.56 -8.97
CA LEU A 24 3.09 1.68 -7.52
C LEU A 24 3.98 0.58 -6.94
N TRP A 25 4.67 0.94 -5.87
CA TRP A 25 5.51 0.04 -5.09
C TRP A 25 4.74 -0.42 -3.86
N TYR A 26 5.01 -1.63 -3.39
CA TYR A 26 4.39 -2.15 -2.17
C TYR A 26 5.36 -2.92 -1.28
N SER A 27 5.06 -2.98 0.01
CA SER A 27 5.87 -3.73 0.97
C SER A 27 5.58 -5.22 0.92
N ARG A 28 6.46 -6.03 1.50
CA ARG A 28 6.07 -7.40 1.91
C ARG A 28 4.78 -7.40 2.74
N PRO A 29 3.94 -8.44 2.65
CA PRO A 29 2.82 -8.64 3.56
C PRO A 29 3.27 -8.55 5.02
N MET A 30 2.60 -7.72 5.79
CA MET A 30 2.94 -7.44 7.18
C MET A 30 2.00 -8.19 8.13
N PRO A 31 2.53 -9.07 9.00
CA PRO A 31 1.71 -9.84 9.93
C PRO A 31 0.88 -8.98 10.89
N CYS A 32 1.38 -7.80 11.29
CA CYS A 32 0.66 -6.87 12.16
C CYS A 32 -0.58 -6.23 11.51
N PHE A 33 -0.72 -6.33 10.18
CA PHE A 33 -1.90 -5.88 9.42
C PHE A 33 -2.64 -7.06 8.79
N GLY A 34 -2.55 -8.27 9.37
CA GLY A 34 -3.23 -9.45 8.81
C GLY A 34 -2.76 -9.82 7.40
N GLY A 35 -1.52 -9.48 7.03
CA GLY A 35 -1.01 -9.67 5.67
C GLY A 35 -1.18 -8.45 4.75
N GLY A 36 -1.59 -7.30 5.29
CA GLY A 36 -1.63 -6.03 4.57
C GLY A 36 -0.27 -5.53 4.08
N VAL A 37 -0.30 -4.53 3.21
CA VAL A 37 0.89 -3.95 2.56
C VAL A 37 0.92 -2.44 2.71
N TRP A 38 2.11 -1.86 2.73
CA TRP A 38 2.28 -0.45 2.42
C TRP A 38 2.36 -0.27 0.92
N ILE A 39 1.89 0.87 0.44
CA ILE A 39 1.83 1.27 -0.97
C ILE A 39 2.48 2.64 -1.07
N LEU A 40 3.38 2.78 -2.03
CA LEU A 40 4.14 4.00 -2.27
C LEU A 40 4.12 4.32 -3.77
N LYS A 41 3.99 5.60 -4.08
CA LYS A 41 4.09 6.11 -5.45
C LYS A 41 5.47 6.69 -5.70
N PRO A 42 6.30 6.05 -6.53
CA PRO A 42 7.55 6.66 -6.97
C PRO A 42 7.30 7.97 -7.71
N VAL A 43 8.23 8.92 -7.59
CA VAL A 43 8.19 10.17 -8.37
C VAL A 43 8.10 9.88 -9.87
N GLU A 44 8.79 8.84 -10.37
CA GLU A 44 8.75 8.48 -11.79
C GLU A 44 7.38 8.02 -12.31
N ALA A 45 6.46 7.59 -11.43
CA ALA A 45 5.10 7.19 -11.82
C ALA A 45 4.22 8.40 -12.20
N GLY A 46 4.63 9.62 -11.84
CA GLY A 46 3.83 10.83 -12.08
C GLY A 46 2.60 10.94 -11.17
N GLY A 47 1.59 11.70 -11.58
CA GLY A 47 0.34 11.89 -10.83
C GLY A 47 0.40 12.99 -9.77
N ASN A 48 -0.48 12.87 -8.78
CA ASN A 48 -0.62 13.83 -7.68
C ASN A 48 0.66 13.88 -6.84
N SER A 49 1.02 15.06 -6.36
CA SER A 49 2.21 15.27 -5.53
C SER A 49 1.93 16.27 -4.41
N ILE A 50 2.66 16.10 -3.32
CA ILE A 50 2.63 16.96 -2.14
C ILE A 50 3.96 17.74 -2.13
N PRO A 51 3.95 19.06 -2.42
CA PRO A 51 5.17 19.85 -2.44
C PRO A 51 5.93 19.78 -1.11
N GLY A 52 7.22 19.41 -1.17
CA GLY A 52 8.09 19.31 0.00
C GLY A 52 7.87 18.05 0.85
N TYR A 53 7.08 17.08 0.37
CA TYR A 53 6.93 15.79 1.03
C TYR A 53 8.21 14.97 0.94
N THR A 54 8.53 14.27 2.03
CA THR A 54 9.56 13.23 2.07
C THR A 54 8.99 12.08 2.86
N ALA A 55 8.89 10.91 2.23
CA ALA A 55 8.37 9.71 2.88
C ALA A 55 9.19 9.37 4.13
N SER A 56 8.50 9.10 5.24
CA SER A 56 9.12 8.93 6.56
C SER A 56 9.44 7.46 6.89
N GLY A 57 8.81 6.54 6.16
CA GLY A 57 8.98 5.09 6.31
C GLY A 57 10.07 4.48 5.42
N VAL A 58 10.32 3.18 5.64
CA VAL A 58 11.10 2.30 4.76
C VAL A 58 10.15 1.25 4.19
N ALA A 59 9.68 1.44 2.96
CA ALA A 59 8.98 0.40 2.21
C ALA A 59 9.98 -0.64 1.71
N TRP A 60 9.94 -1.84 2.28
CA TRP A 60 10.75 -2.98 1.85
C TRP A 60 10.02 -3.72 0.76
N VAL A 61 10.56 -3.69 -0.46
CA VAL A 61 9.96 -4.46 -1.53
C VAL A 61 10.18 -5.95 -1.29
N SER A 62 9.09 -6.72 -1.30
CA SER A 62 9.14 -8.17 -1.48
C SER A 62 8.38 -8.47 -2.76
N PHE A 63 9.15 -8.95 -3.74
CA PHE A 63 8.63 -9.52 -4.96
C PHE A 63 8.60 -11.05 -4.85
N ASP A 64 8.39 -11.59 -3.66
CA ASP A 64 8.53 -13.04 -3.41
C ASP A 64 7.54 -13.90 -4.25
N GLU A 65 6.62 -13.28 -5.01
CA GLU A 65 5.70 -13.95 -5.95
C GLU A 65 5.86 -13.49 -7.42
N ILE A 66 6.84 -12.64 -7.73
CA ILE A 66 7.18 -12.19 -9.09
C ILE A 66 8.70 -12.34 -9.25
N GLU A 67 9.10 -13.49 -9.81
CA GLU A 67 10.44 -14.13 -9.77
C GLU A 67 11.70 -13.31 -10.16
N GLU A 68 11.67 -12.00 -10.39
CA GLU A 68 12.80 -11.31 -11.03
C GLU A 68 13.31 -10.03 -10.38
N LEU A 69 12.77 -9.59 -9.24
CA LEU A 69 13.18 -8.33 -8.65
C LEU A 69 13.89 -8.50 -7.29
N PRO A 70 15.00 -7.76 -7.05
CA PRO A 70 15.83 -7.95 -5.87
C PRO A 70 15.04 -7.68 -4.57
N THR A 71 15.24 -8.56 -3.60
CA THR A 71 14.53 -8.65 -2.31
C THR A 71 14.73 -7.47 -1.37
N GLN A 72 15.60 -6.52 -1.73
CA GLN A 72 15.82 -5.26 -1.02
C GLN A 72 16.30 -4.19 -2.01
N LEU A 73 15.38 -3.39 -2.54
CA LEU A 73 15.73 -2.13 -3.20
C LEU A 73 15.68 -1.00 -2.18
N PRO A 74 16.56 0.03 -2.30
CA PRO A 74 16.32 1.27 -1.60
C PRO A 74 14.94 1.80 -2.00
N GLN A 75 14.18 2.30 -1.03
CA GLN A 75 12.89 2.93 -1.30
C GLN A 75 13.08 4.02 -2.37
N PRO A 76 12.23 4.06 -3.41
CA PRO A 76 12.31 5.11 -4.42
C PRO A 76 11.90 6.44 -3.79
N GLU A 77 12.36 7.53 -4.38
CA GLU A 77 11.87 8.85 -3.99
C GLU A 77 10.35 8.88 -4.20
N SER A 78 9.63 9.41 -3.21
CA SER A 78 8.16 9.55 -3.22
C SER A 78 7.82 10.99 -2.93
N ASP A 79 6.93 11.54 -3.74
CA ASP A 79 6.37 12.88 -3.60
C ASP A 79 4.91 12.86 -3.11
N ALA A 80 4.37 11.69 -2.77
CA ALA A 80 3.03 11.53 -2.23
C ALA A 80 3.01 10.69 -0.96
N ALA A 81 1.97 10.87 -0.15
CA ALA A 81 1.78 10.15 1.10
C ALA A 81 1.77 8.62 0.87
N MET A 82 2.48 7.89 1.73
CA MET A 82 2.41 6.43 1.73
C MET A 82 1.05 5.97 2.24
N LEU A 83 0.47 4.95 1.62
CA LEU A 83 -0.79 4.33 2.04
C LEU A 83 -0.53 2.92 2.62
N ALA A 84 -1.42 2.44 3.48
CA ALA A 84 -1.47 1.05 3.91
C ALA A 84 -2.79 0.45 3.44
N LEU A 85 -2.77 -0.76 2.89
CA LEU A 85 -3.94 -1.52 2.45
C LEU A 85 -3.98 -2.85 3.19
N PHE A 86 -5.10 -3.16 3.85
CA PHE A 86 -5.30 -4.45 4.51
C PHE A 86 -6.78 -4.82 4.61
N LYS A 87 -7.05 -6.11 4.85
CA LYS A 87 -8.41 -6.60 5.09
C LYS A 87 -8.70 -6.54 6.59
N ASP A 88 -9.73 -5.82 6.99
CA ASP A 88 -10.35 -5.99 8.30
C ASP A 88 -11.24 -7.24 8.27
N HIS A 89 -10.81 -8.27 8.98
CA HIS A 89 -11.53 -9.54 9.08
C HIS A 89 -12.73 -9.48 10.03
N LEU A 90 -12.84 -8.46 10.89
CA LEU A 90 -13.97 -8.32 11.81
C LEU A 90 -15.19 -7.76 11.09
N GLU A 91 -14.99 -6.71 10.28
CA GLU A 91 -16.07 -6.07 9.53
C GLU A 91 -16.21 -6.58 8.09
N ASP A 92 -15.31 -7.47 7.66
CA ASP A 92 -15.19 -7.95 6.28
C ASP A 92 -15.04 -6.80 5.27
N ARG A 93 -14.19 -5.81 5.60
CA ARG A 93 -13.94 -4.62 4.77
C ARG A 93 -12.47 -4.49 4.40
N TRP A 94 -12.21 -3.81 3.29
CA TRP A 94 -10.88 -3.35 2.93
C TRP A 94 -10.64 -1.99 3.56
N VAL A 95 -9.51 -1.84 4.21
CA VAL A 95 -9.09 -0.61 4.87
C VAL A 95 -7.89 -0.07 4.12
N VAL A 96 -7.94 1.23 3.83
CA VAL A 96 -6.81 1.98 3.30
C VAL A 96 -6.63 3.22 4.13
N PHE A 97 -5.42 3.48 4.58
CA PHE A 97 -5.12 4.69 5.33
C PHE A 97 -3.73 5.24 5.04
N GLY A 98 -3.55 6.56 5.21
CA GLY A 98 -2.24 7.22 5.14
C GLY A 98 -1.32 6.81 6.28
N VAL A 99 -0.07 6.45 5.96
CA VAL A 99 0.95 5.99 6.93
C VAL A 99 1.77 7.16 7.45
N ASP A 100 2.11 8.11 6.58
CA ASP A 100 3.01 9.23 6.85
C ASP A 100 2.24 10.50 7.25
N CYS A 101 1.28 10.37 8.19
CA CYS A 101 0.50 11.48 8.75
C CYS A 101 1.41 12.41 9.58
N ALA A 102 2.16 13.29 8.93
CA ALA A 102 2.95 14.31 9.59
C ALA A 102 2.02 15.33 10.27
N GLY A 103 1.86 15.25 11.60
CA GLY A 103 1.26 16.33 12.40
C GLY A 103 -0.15 16.10 12.96
N GLY A 104 -0.63 14.85 12.97
CA GLY A 104 -1.94 14.47 13.55
C GLY A 104 -3.01 14.23 12.49
N MET A 105 -4.10 13.55 12.90
CA MET A 105 -5.22 13.24 12.00
C MET A 105 -5.96 14.53 11.57
N GLY A 106 -5.60 15.10 10.43
CA GLY A 106 -6.32 16.16 9.76
C GLY A 106 -7.38 15.61 8.78
N PRO A 107 -8.28 16.46 8.29
CA PRO A 107 -9.26 16.10 7.25
C PRO A 107 -8.66 15.63 5.92
N ALA A 108 -7.33 15.74 5.77
CA ALA A 108 -6.57 15.29 4.61
C ALA A 108 -5.96 13.88 4.79
N ASP A 109 -6.14 13.26 5.96
CA ASP A 109 -5.70 11.89 6.15
C ASP A 109 -6.66 10.95 5.44
N PHE A 110 -6.16 10.39 4.35
CA PHE A 110 -6.84 9.36 3.60
C PHE A 110 -7.12 8.19 4.54
N ILE A 111 -8.39 7.95 4.86
CA ILE A 111 -8.88 6.77 5.57
C ILE A 111 -10.18 6.38 4.90
N GLY A 112 -10.21 5.21 4.27
CA GLY A 112 -11.42 4.68 3.68
C GLY A 112 -11.65 3.22 4.04
N LEU A 113 -12.91 2.83 3.90
CA LEU A 113 -13.42 1.49 4.18
C LEU A 113 -14.25 1.06 2.98
N TRP A 114 -13.83 0.01 2.29
CA TRP A 114 -14.50 -0.48 1.10
C TRP A 114 -15.04 -1.89 1.30
N THR A 115 -16.13 -2.19 0.60
CA THR A 115 -16.72 -3.52 0.63
C THR A 115 -15.94 -4.49 -0.25
N THR A 116 -15.33 -3.98 -1.32
CA THR A 116 -14.53 -4.78 -2.26
C THR A 116 -13.10 -4.26 -2.37
N LEU A 117 -12.20 -5.14 -2.82
CA LEU A 117 -10.80 -4.78 -3.06
C LEU A 117 -10.66 -3.87 -4.28
N ASP A 118 -11.46 -4.13 -5.32
CA ASP A 118 -11.47 -3.31 -6.54
C ASP A 118 -11.82 -1.85 -6.24
N GLU A 119 -12.81 -1.61 -5.38
CA GLU A 119 -13.15 -0.25 -4.92
C GLU A 119 -11.98 0.41 -4.17
N ALA A 120 -11.32 -0.33 -3.27
CA ALA A 120 -10.17 0.18 -2.53
C ALA A 120 -9.00 0.55 -3.47
N ILE A 121 -8.72 -0.28 -4.48
CA ILE A 121 -7.67 -0.04 -5.47
C ILE A 121 -8.04 1.13 -6.40
N ALA A 122 -9.30 1.24 -6.79
CA ALA A 122 -9.76 2.38 -7.58
C ALA A 122 -9.55 3.69 -6.83
N ASP A 123 -9.82 3.72 -5.52
CA ASP A 123 -9.60 4.91 -4.69
C ASP A 123 -8.11 5.19 -4.45
N ILE A 124 -7.28 4.16 -4.28
CA ILE A 124 -5.81 4.31 -4.26
C ILE A 124 -5.31 4.91 -5.58
N ASN A 125 -5.83 4.45 -6.71
CA ASN A 125 -5.47 4.96 -8.02
C ASN A 125 -5.91 6.41 -8.19
N ASP A 126 -7.12 6.77 -7.77
CA ASP A 126 -7.63 8.15 -7.81
C ASP A 126 -6.82 9.06 -6.88
N PHE A 127 -6.50 8.61 -5.67
CA PHE A 127 -5.63 9.34 -4.75
C PHE A 127 -4.28 9.70 -5.38
N TYR A 128 -3.65 8.73 -6.06
CA TYR A 128 -2.33 8.91 -6.64
C TYR A 128 -2.32 9.56 -8.03
N PHE A 129 -3.36 9.38 -8.84
CA PHE A 129 -3.35 9.71 -10.27
C PHE A 129 -4.64 10.39 -10.78
N GLY A 130 -5.64 10.58 -9.91
CA GLY A 130 -6.90 11.26 -10.23
C GLY A 130 -6.73 12.77 -10.42
N ASP A 131 -7.80 13.41 -10.89
CA ASP A 131 -7.80 14.85 -11.15
C ASP A 131 -7.74 15.64 -9.82
N SER A 132 -6.72 16.51 -9.69
CA SER A 132 -6.44 17.33 -8.51
C SER A 132 -7.39 18.52 -8.33
#